data_AF-A0A8T3QLD0-F1
#
_entry.id   AF-A0A8T3QLD0-F1
#
_cell.length_a   1.000
_cell.length_b   1.000
_cell.length_c   1.000
_cell.angle_alpha   90.00
_cell.angle_beta   90.00
_cell.angle_gamma   90.00
#
_symmetry.space_group_name_H-M   'P 1'
#
loop_
_entity.id
_entity.type
_entity.pdbx_description
1 polymer ?
#
loop_
_entity_poly.entity_id
_entity_poly.type
_entity_poly.pdbx_seq_one_letter_code
_entity_poly.pdbx_strand_id
1 'polypeptide(L)'
;MEESTEDPAESDAAPTGPGAPADPAPDRPQRGKTVHGEQANAGHRVLAPDDAEVEAYLETALNAAAPTRSADDRPDAAEPDSVIVLDFGSQFAQLIARRVRELNVYSELIPHDTPWAEIERRNPKAIILSGGPMSVYDEGAPKPDGAIWSGRIPVLGICYGAQLMALELGGDVLPASKREYGPASVTITDGSGLFDGLDRDQPVWMSHGDSITRLPEGFTSTAQTDSTAFAGLQAPDRNLYGIQFHPEVVHTPKGRDVLRNFVVGIAGASATWTPANFIDQTVAGIRERVDAHAAATGSDGLVICALSGGVDSAVAAALVHRAVGDRLTCIYVDHGLMRKKESELLRVTFERDLGMQLIMVDARQRFLARLAGVEDPEQKRKIIGDEFIRVFEEEAERIKGDGRIDFLTQGTLYPDVIESATSETKAAQKIKTHHNVGGLPADLSFQLIEPLRYLFKDEVRAVGLEMGLPEGMVLRQPFPGPGLAIRILGEVTAERLDTLRDADWIVIDEIKAAGLYRSLWQSFAILTPVRSVGVQGDGRTYANVVAIRAVTSEDGMTADWAKLPYDVLGKISSRIVNEVRGVNRVVYDISSKPPATIEWE
;
A
#
# COMPACT_ATOMS: atom_id res chain seq x y z
N MET A 1 57.89 -22.95 -48.04
CA MET A 1 57.07 -21.94 -48.71
C MET A 1 56.42 -21.13 -47.60
N GLU A 2 57.21 -20.42 -46.80
CA GLU A 2 57.91 -19.13 -47.10
C GLU A 2 57.00 -17.98 -46.62
N GLU A 3 57.43 -16.98 -45.84
CA GLU A 3 58.73 -16.61 -45.21
C GLU A 3 58.38 -15.88 -43.87
N SER A 4 59.16 -15.92 -42.77
CA SER A 4 60.30 -15.05 -42.40
C SER A 4 60.07 -13.53 -42.59
N THR A 5 60.61 -12.58 -41.81
CA THR A 5 61.74 -12.51 -40.84
C THR A 5 61.41 -11.47 -39.73
N GLU A 6 61.74 -11.70 -38.46
CA GLU A 6 62.90 -11.15 -37.66
C GLU A 6 62.53 -10.07 -36.62
N ASP A 7 63.24 -10.16 -35.48
CA ASP A 7 63.32 -9.24 -34.33
C ASP A 7 64.56 -8.32 -34.53
N PRO A 8 64.75 -7.17 -33.84
CA PRO A 8 65.46 -7.25 -32.55
C PRO A 8 65.30 -6.08 -31.53
N ALA A 9 65.62 -6.36 -30.24
CA ALA A 9 66.36 -5.54 -29.23
C ALA A 9 65.96 -4.05 -28.96
N GLU A 10 66.06 -3.45 -27.77
CA GLU A 10 66.63 -3.75 -26.43
C GLU A 10 65.97 -2.76 -25.41
N SER A 11 66.19 -2.67 -24.09
CA SER A 11 67.17 -3.23 -23.13
C SER A 11 66.60 -3.32 -21.68
N ASP A 12 67.48 -3.45 -20.68
CA ASP A 12 67.25 -3.44 -19.22
C ASP A 12 66.26 -2.40 -18.64
N ALA A 13 65.41 -2.84 -17.71
CA ALA A 13 65.54 -2.48 -16.27
C ALA A 13 64.53 -3.24 -15.37
N ALA A 14 64.99 -3.66 -14.18
CA ALA A 14 64.15 -4.09 -13.05
C ALA A 14 64.78 -3.52 -11.76
N PRO A 15 63.99 -3.13 -10.73
CA PRO A 15 63.48 -4.15 -9.81
C PRO A 15 62.11 -3.81 -9.15
N THR A 16 61.79 -4.59 -8.11
CA THR A 16 60.69 -4.46 -7.11
C THR A 16 59.31 -5.05 -7.49
N GLY A 17 58.79 -5.81 -6.53
CA GLY A 17 57.39 -6.20 -6.37
C GLY A 17 57.07 -6.15 -4.87
N PRO A 18 56.07 -6.87 -4.33
CA PRO A 18 55.16 -7.83 -4.98
C PRO A 18 53.68 -7.41 -4.89
N GLY A 19 52.81 -8.11 -5.63
CA GLY A 19 51.36 -8.02 -5.46
C GLY A 19 50.66 -9.16 -6.19
N ALA A 20 50.08 -10.12 -5.45
CA ALA A 20 49.28 -11.19 -6.04
C ALA A 20 47.85 -10.69 -6.31
N PRO A 21 47.24 -10.98 -7.48
CA PRO A 21 45.82 -10.74 -7.68
C PRO A 21 45.01 -11.71 -6.81
N ALA A 22 43.97 -11.21 -6.15
CA ALA A 22 43.06 -12.03 -5.35
C ALA A 22 42.05 -12.78 -6.24
N ASP A 23 41.54 -13.92 -5.75
CA ASP A 23 40.45 -14.65 -6.40
C ASP A 23 39.19 -13.77 -6.56
N PRO A 24 38.47 -13.89 -7.69
CA PRO A 24 37.18 -13.23 -7.85
C PRO A 24 36.16 -13.83 -6.88
N ALA A 25 35.50 -12.97 -6.10
CA ALA A 25 34.43 -13.36 -5.19
C ALA A 25 33.26 -14.05 -5.95
N PRO A 26 32.53 -14.98 -5.32
CA PRO A 26 31.46 -15.73 -5.98
C PRO A 26 30.34 -14.81 -6.49
N ASP A 27 29.86 -15.13 -7.69
CA ASP A 27 28.94 -14.28 -8.45
C ASP A 27 27.61 -14.04 -7.70
N ARG A 28 27.11 -12.80 -7.75
CA ARG A 28 25.83 -12.45 -7.12
C ARG A 28 24.68 -12.96 -8.00
N PRO A 29 23.62 -13.56 -7.44
CA PRO A 29 22.51 -14.06 -8.24
C PRO A 29 21.89 -12.94 -9.07
N GLN A 30 22.00 -13.06 -10.40
CA GLN A 30 21.47 -12.06 -11.33
C GLN A 30 19.94 -12.02 -11.24
N ARG A 31 19.37 -10.80 -11.17
CA ARG A 31 17.91 -10.62 -11.16
C ARG A 31 17.31 -11.16 -12.47
N GLY A 32 16.20 -11.89 -12.35
CA GLY A 32 15.50 -12.45 -13.50
C GLY A 32 15.11 -11.38 -14.53
N LYS A 33 15.44 -11.63 -15.79
CA LYS A 33 15.02 -10.79 -16.94
C LYS A 33 13.64 -11.25 -17.42
N THR A 34 12.88 -10.33 -18.01
CA THR A 34 11.65 -10.69 -18.72
C THR A 34 11.98 -11.40 -20.05
N VAL A 35 10.97 -11.95 -20.72
CA VAL A 35 11.11 -12.58 -22.06
C VAL A 35 11.66 -11.60 -23.11
N HIS A 36 11.59 -10.29 -22.87
CA HIS A 36 12.12 -9.24 -23.75
C HIS A 36 13.50 -8.70 -23.32
N GLY A 37 14.13 -9.30 -22.30
CA GLY A 37 15.49 -8.96 -21.85
C GLY A 37 15.59 -7.73 -20.95
N GLU A 38 14.49 -7.01 -20.74
CA GLU A 38 14.38 -5.88 -19.82
C GLU A 38 14.61 -6.33 -18.36
N GLN A 39 15.12 -5.41 -17.54
CA GLN A 39 15.12 -5.61 -16.09
C GLN A 39 13.68 -5.55 -15.58
N ALA A 40 13.27 -6.47 -14.72
CA ALA A 40 11.98 -6.37 -14.04
C ALA A 40 11.94 -5.05 -13.23
N ASN A 41 10.97 -4.19 -13.54
CA ASN A 41 10.85 -2.85 -12.98
C ASN A 41 10.91 -2.86 -11.43
N ALA A 42 11.78 -2.04 -10.85
CA ALA A 42 11.81 -1.77 -9.41
C ALA A 42 10.70 -0.78 -9.00
N GLY A 43 9.50 -0.96 -9.55
CA GLY A 43 8.32 -0.13 -9.27
C GLY A 43 7.87 -0.28 -7.82
N HIS A 44 7.57 0.86 -7.17
CA HIS A 44 7.12 0.88 -5.78
C HIS A 44 5.63 0.49 -5.71
N ARG A 45 5.37 -0.82 -5.58
CA ARG A 45 4.03 -1.42 -5.48
C ARG A 45 3.16 -0.65 -4.48
N VAL A 46 2.02 -0.12 -4.92
CA VAL A 46 1.01 0.53 -4.07
C VAL A 46 0.04 -0.56 -3.58
N LEU A 47 0.54 -1.41 -2.68
CA LEU A 47 -0.20 -2.62 -2.28
C LEU A 47 -1.50 -2.26 -1.53
N ALA A 48 -2.59 -2.98 -1.86
CA ALA A 48 -3.78 -3.00 -1.01
C ALA A 48 -3.44 -3.65 0.35
N PRO A 49 -4.22 -3.40 1.43
CA PRO A 49 -3.95 -4.00 2.73
C PRO A 49 -3.98 -5.53 2.66
N ASP A 50 -3.19 -6.18 3.53
CA ASP A 50 -3.22 -7.65 3.67
C ASP A 50 -4.39 -8.03 4.61
N ASP A 51 -4.75 -7.13 5.53
CA ASP A 51 -5.59 -7.44 6.69
C ASP A 51 -6.97 -6.76 6.67
N ALA A 52 -7.24 -5.88 5.68
CA ALA A 52 -8.47 -5.07 5.62
C ALA A 52 -9.78 -5.87 5.67
N GLU A 53 -9.84 -7.12 5.17
CA GLU A 53 -11.05 -7.92 5.33
C GLU A 53 -11.28 -8.34 6.80
N VAL A 54 -10.22 -8.71 7.51
CA VAL A 54 -10.29 -9.05 8.95
C VAL A 54 -10.62 -7.81 9.77
N GLU A 55 -10.00 -6.68 9.44
CA GLU A 55 -10.21 -5.41 10.12
C GLU A 55 -11.60 -4.83 9.82
N ALA A 56 -12.13 -4.95 8.60
CA ALA A 56 -13.50 -4.57 8.28
C ALA A 56 -14.55 -5.48 8.96
N TYR A 57 -14.28 -6.79 9.14
CA TYR A 57 -15.14 -7.64 9.97
C TYR A 57 -15.12 -7.20 11.43
N LEU A 58 -13.95 -6.87 11.98
CA LEU A 58 -13.83 -6.32 13.33
C LEU A 58 -14.57 -4.99 13.42
N GLU A 59 -14.29 -3.97 12.59
CA GLU A 59 -15.01 -2.69 12.58
C GLU A 59 -16.53 -2.86 12.47
N THR A 60 -17.00 -3.80 11.63
CA THR A 60 -18.44 -4.08 11.48
C THR A 60 -19.04 -4.60 12.79
N ALA A 61 -18.35 -5.49 13.51
CA ALA A 61 -18.76 -6.04 14.81
C ALA A 61 -18.47 -5.11 16.01
N LEU A 62 -17.54 -4.18 15.87
CA LEU A 62 -17.20 -3.16 16.87
C LEU A 62 -18.26 -2.03 16.92
N ASN A 63 -19.33 -2.09 16.11
CA ASN A 63 -20.51 -1.21 16.17
C ASN A 63 -21.42 -1.46 17.40
N ALA A 64 -20.80 -1.69 18.56
CA ALA A 64 -21.38 -1.25 19.84
C ALA A 64 -21.42 0.29 19.89
N ALA A 65 -21.90 0.88 20.99
CA ALA A 65 -21.91 2.34 21.14
C ALA A 65 -20.48 2.89 20.98
N ALA A 66 -20.29 3.79 20.02
CA ALA A 66 -18.97 4.11 19.47
C ALA A 66 -17.90 4.32 20.56
N PRO A 67 -16.79 3.56 20.55
CA PRO A 67 -15.71 3.73 21.52
C PRO A 67 -15.20 5.17 21.42
N THR A 68 -14.82 5.75 22.56
CA THR A 68 -14.40 7.16 22.63
C THR A 68 -13.08 7.38 21.90
N ARG A 69 -13.17 7.62 20.58
CA ARG A 69 -12.14 8.25 19.77
C ARG A 69 -11.83 9.62 20.39
N SER A 70 -10.75 9.70 21.16
CA SER A 70 -10.16 10.98 21.54
C SER A 70 -9.80 11.76 20.28
N ALA A 71 -9.98 13.09 20.29
CA ALA A 71 -9.45 13.92 19.21
C ALA A 71 -7.90 13.83 19.14
N ASP A 72 -7.30 13.49 20.28
CA ASP A 72 -5.87 13.45 20.55
C ASP A 72 -5.26 12.06 20.29
N ASP A 73 -5.63 11.42 19.16
CA ASP A 73 -4.90 10.25 18.61
C ASP A 73 -3.50 10.65 18.05
N ARG A 74 -3.14 11.94 18.12
CA ARG A 74 -1.78 12.44 17.89
C ARG A 74 -1.08 12.61 19.25
N PRO A 75 0.08 11.99 19.50
CA PRO A 75 0.82 12.25 20.73
C PRO A 75 1.45 13.66 20.68
N ASP A 76 1.48 14.36 21.83
CA ASP A 76 2.04 15.71 22.03
C ASP A 76 3.58 15.81 21.86
N ALA A 77 4.21 14.81 21.24
CA ALA A 77 5.56 14.92 20.72
C ALA A 77 5.62 15.99 19.63
N ALA A 78 6.77 16.64 19.45
CA ALA A 78 6.93 17.67 18.43
C ALA A 78 6.56 17.13 17.03
N GLU A 79 5.46 17.61 16.48
CA GLU A 79 4.90 17.13 15.21
C GLU A 79 5.93 17.25 14.06
N PRO A 80 6.00 16.27 13.15
CA PRO A 80 6.80 16.38 11.95
C PRO A 80 6.25 17.50 11.06
N ASP A 81 7.15 18.20 10.35
CA ASP A 81 6.78 19.22 9.38
C ASP A 81 5.82 18.64 8.33
N SER A 82 4.62 19.23 8.23
CA SER A 82 3.48 18.66 7.52
C SER A 82 3.13 19.42 6.22
N VAL A 83 2.61 18.69 5.24
CA VAL A 83 2.08 19.23 3.97
C VAL A 83 0.64 18.77 3.79
N ILE A 84 -0.27 19.72 3.60
CA ILE A 84 -1.67 19.41 3.28
C ILE A 84 -1.83 19.26 1.77
N VAL A 85 -2.54 18.23 1.34
CA VAL A 85 -3.03 18.06 -0.03
C VAL A 85 -4.55 18.24 0.00
N LEU A 86 -5.06 19.26 -0.68
CA LEU A 86 -6.50 19.48 -0.83
C LEU A 86 -7.00 18.72 -2.07
N ASP A 87 -7.99 17.84 -1.87
CA ASP A 87 -8.54 17.03 -2.96
C ASP A 87 -9.75 17.66 -3.67
N PHE A 88 -9.55 18.02 -4.94
CA PHE A 88 -10.59 18.49 -5.88
C PHE A 88 -11.19 17.35 -6.72
N GLY A 89 -10.96 16.09 -6.33
CA GLY A 89 -11.46 14.88 -6.99
C GLY A 89 -10.47 14.28 -7.99
N SER A 90 -9.17 14.44 -7.77
CA SER A 90 -8.14 13.90 -8.68
C SER A 90 -7.93 12.41 -8.45
N GLN A 91 -7.91 11.64 -9.54
CA GLN A 91 -7.43 10.25 -9.54
C GLN A 91 -5.98 10.10 -9.02
N PHE A 92 -5.22 11.21 -8.97
CA PHE A 92 -3.84 11.25 -8.51
C PHE A 92 -3.65 11.92 -7.13
N ALA A 93 -4.72 12.32 -6.43
CA ALA A 93 -4.59 13.11 -5.19
C ALA A 93 -3.82 12.36 -4.08
N GLN A 94 -4.11 11.07 -3.88
CA GLN A 94 -3.34 10.19 -2.99
C GLN A 94 -1.87 10.05 -3.44
N LEU A 95 -1.61 10.06 -4.75
CA LEU A 95 -0.25 9.94 -5.30
C LEU A 95 0.58 11.20 -5.00
N ILE A 96 -0.02 12.41 -5.03
CA ILE A 96 0.65 13.64 -4.57
C ILE A 96 1.08 13.45 -3.10
N ALA A 97 0.15 13.08 -2.21
CA ALA A 97 0.47 12.88 -0.79
C ALA A 97 1.60 11.87 -0.58
N ARG A 98 1.56 10.72 -1.29
CA ARG A 98 2.61 9.69 -1.25
C ARG A 98 3.96 10.20 -1.79
N ARG A 99 4.00 11.00 -2.87
CA ARG A 99 5.27 11.60 -3.35
C ARG A 99 5.89 12.55 -2.33
N VAL A 100 5.09 13.21 -1.49
CA VAL A 100 5.61 13.98 -0.36
C VAL A 100 6.20 13.07 0.72
N ARG A 101 5.54 11.94 1.06
CA ARG A 101 6.11 10.92 1.98
C ARG A 101 7.44 10.36 1.47
N GLU A 102 7.55 10.09 0.17
CA GLU A 102 8.81 9.65 -0.46
C GLU A 102 9.94 10.71 -0.39
N LEU A 103 9.67 11.95 -0.01
CA LEU A 103 10.68 12.99 0.28
C LEU A 103 11.07 13.04 1.76
N ASN A 104 10.59 12.09 2.57
CA ASN A 104 10.69 12.03 4.03
C ASN A 104 10.04 13.24 4.73
N VAL A 105 8.94 13.77 4.17
CA VAL A 105 8.13 14.83 4.78
C VAL A 105 6.72 14.30 5.00
N TYR A 106 6.11 14.63 6.14
CA TYR A 106 4.77 14.15 6.48
C TYR A 106 3.69 14.88 5.66
N SER A 107 2.58 14.20 5.36
CA SER A 107 1.52 14.74 4.52
C SER A 107 0.14 14.17 4.84
N GLU A 108 -0.89 14.99 4.68
CA GLU A 108 -2.31 14.63 4.82
C GLU A 108 -3.09 15.02 3.57
N LEU A 109 -3.88 14.09 3.02
CA LEU A 109 -4.92 14.34 2.04
C LEU A 109 -6.24 14.66 2.76
N ILE A 110 -6.86 15.80 2.46
CA ILE A 110 -8.14 16.22 3.04
C ILE A 110 -9.07 16.86 1.97
N PRO A 111 -10.40 16.95 2.20
CA PRO A 111 -11.33 17.56 1.25
C PRO A 111 -10.99 19.01 0.93
N HIS A 112 -11.17 19.43 -0.33
CA HIS A 112 -10.96 20.81 -0.76
C HIS A 112 -11.74 21.86 0.04
N ASP A 113 -12.95 21.53 0.49
CA ASP A 113 -13.85 22.43 1.23
C ASP A 113 -13.54 22.51 2.73
N THR A 114 -12.41 21.93 3.18
CA THR A 114 -11.96 22.04 4.57
C THR A 114 -11.77 23.52 4.98
N PRO A 115 -12.46 24.02 6.03
CA PRO A 115 -12.36 25.43 6.42
C PRO A 115 -10.93 25.83 6.82
N TRP A 116 -10.52 27.05 6.48
CA TRP A 116 -9.16 27.54 6.76
C TRP A 116 -8.77 27.40 8.23
N ALA A 117 -9.70 27.68 9.14
CA ALA A 117 -9.46 27.58 10.58
C ALA A 117 -9.13 26.15 11.06
N GLU A 118 -9.38 25.11 10.26
CA GLU A 118 -8.93 23.73 10.52
C GLU A 118 -7.57 23.43 9.87
N ILE A 119 -7.33 23.92 8.66
CA ILE A 119 -6.00 23.86 8.02
C ILE A 119 -4.95 24.55 8.90
N GLU A 120 -5.29 25.72 9.45
CA GLU A 120 -4.43 26.49 10.36
C GLU A 120 -4.16 25.78 11.70
N ARG A 121 -5.10 24.95 12.20
CA ARG A 121 -4.88 24.11 13.39
C ARG A 121 -3.88 22.97 13.14
N ARG A 122 -3.74 22.50 11.88
CA ARG A 122 -2.72 21.50 11.48
C ARG A 122 -1.31 22.11 11.28
N ASN A 123 -1.17 23.44 11.42
CA ASN A 123 0.10 24.19 11.34
C ASN A 123 1.05 23.78 10.16
N PRO A 124 0.56 23.63 8.91
CA PRO A 124 1.37 23.02 7.86
C PRO A 124 2.42 23.96 7.27
N LYS A 125 3.52 23.37 6.79
CA LYS A 125 4.58 24.09 6.04
C LYS A 125 4.15 24.45 4.62
N ALA A 126 3.31 23.63 4.00
CA ALA A 126 2.86 23.84 2.63
C ALA A 126 1.45 23.28 2.40
N ILE A 127 0.80 23.80 1.36
CA ILE A 127 -0.46 23.25 0.85
C ILE A 127 -0.29 22.96 -0.65
N ILE A 128 -0.75 21.79 -1.11
CA ILE A 128 -0.79 21.41 -2.52
C ILE A 128 -2.26 21.23 -2.91
N LEU A 129 -2.68 21.85 -4.00
CA LEU A 129 -4.03 21.74 -4.56
C LEU A 129 -3.99 20.71 -5.68
N SER A 130 -4.75 19.62 -5.54
CA SER A 130 -4.77 18.56 -6.55
C SER A 130 -5.43 19.00 -7.86
N GLY A 131 -5.28 18.17 -8.90
CA GLY A 131 -6.08 18.29 -10.12
C GLY A 131 -7.57 18.00 -9.88
N GLY A 132 -8.38 18.05 -10.93
CA GLY A 132 -9.81 17.75 -10.85
C GLY A 132 -10.38 17.43 -12.23
N PRO A 133 -11.51 16.70 -12.30
CA PRO A 133 -12.15 16.32 -13.56
C PRO A 133 -13.06 17.40 -14.16
N MET A 134 -13.41 18.43 -13.38
CA MET A 134 -14.29 19.54 -13.75
C MET A 134 -13.51 20.73 -14.32
N SER A 135 -14.19 21.58 -15.10
CA SER A 135 -13.73 22.94 -15.37
C SER A 135 -13.92 23.82 -14.14
N VAL A 136 -13.05 24.83 -13.95
CA VAL A 136 -13.20 25.87 -12.92
C VAL A 136 -14.46 26.73 -13.09
N TYR A 137 -15.17 26.59 -14.22
CA TYR A 137 -16.43 27.28 -14.54
C TYR A 137 -17.69 26.39 -14.45
N ASP A 138 -17.55 25.09 -14.17
CA ASP A 138 -18.71 24.18 -14.08
C ASP A 138 -19.62 24.53 -12.88
N GLU A 139 -20.93 24.29 -13.01
CA GLU A 139 -21.87 24.53 -11.91
C GLU A 139 -21.60 23.55 -10.76
N GLY A 140 -21.17 24.08 -9.61
CA GLY A 140 -20.73 23.27 -8.47
C GLY A 140 -19.26 22.86 -8.50
N ALA A 141 -18.43 23.48 -9.37
CA ALA A 141 -16.98 23.26 -9.40
C ALA A 141 -16.33 23.45 -8.00
N PRO A 142 -15.45 22.54 -7.55
CA PRO A 142 -14.94 22.47 -6.18
C PRO A 142 -13.96 23.61 -5.87
N LYS A 143 -14.04 24.18 -4.66
CA LYS A 143 -13.30 25.39 -4.25
C LYS A 143 -12.78 25.32 -2.81
N PRO A 144 -11.58 25.86 -2.51
CA PRO A 144 -11.06 25.96 -1.16
C PRO A 144 -11.67 27.13 -0.39
N ASP A 145 -11.39 27.18 0.91
CA ASP A 145 -11.51 28.43 1.67
C ASP A 145 -10.52 29.47 1.11
N GLY A 146 -11.05 30.58 0.58
CA GLY A 146 -10.26 31.64 -0.08
C GLY A 146 -9.21 32.31 0.81
N ALA A 147 -9.23 32.10 2.13
CA ALA A 147 -8.15 32.52 3.02
C ALA A 147 -6.81 31.82 2.71
N ILE A 148 -6.83 30.69 1.97
CA ILE A 148 -5.63 30.00 1.46
C ILE A 148 -4.73 30.91 0.60
N TRP A 149 -5.31 31.88 -0.12
CA TRP A 149 -4.59 32.79 -0.99
C TRP A 149 -3.84 33.91 -0.25
N SER A 150 -3.86 33.94 1.09
CA SER A 150 -3.26 35.02 1.89
C SER A 150 -1.73 34.99 1.95
N GLY A 151 -1.07 34.02 1.32
CA GLY A 151 0.39 33.88 1.25
C GLY A 151 1.11 33.59 2.57
N ARG A 152 0.36 33.28 3.65
CA ARG A 152 0.92 32.92 4.97
C ARG A 152 1.60 31.55 4.98
N ILE A 153 1.16 30.65 4.11
CA ILE A 153 1.69 29.30 3.91
C ILE A 153 1.89 29.12 2.40
N PRO A 154 3.03 28.59 1.93
CA PRO A 154 3.23 28.28 0.51
C PRO A 154 2.16 27.36 -0.09
N VAL A 155 1.68 27.72 -1.28
CA VAL A 155 0.65 26.99 -2.02
C VAL A 155 1.15 26.59 -3.41
N LEU A 156 1.04 25.31 -3.75
CA LEU A 156 1.27 24.78 -5.10
C LEU A 156 -0.05 24.33 -5.73
N GLY A 157 -0.47 24.99 -6.81
CA GLY A 157 -1.56 24.51 -7.67
C GLY A 157 -1.07 23.48 -8.69
N ILE A 158 -1.73 22.32 -8.76
CA ILE A 158 -1.48 21.31 -9.80
C ILE A 158 -2.74 21.19 -10.69
N CYS A 159 -2.56 21.39 -12.00
CA CYS A 159 -3.63 21.30 -13.01
C CYS A 159 -4.86 22.19 -12.68
N TYR A 160 -5.96 21.61 -12.19
CA TYR A 160 -7.14 22.34 -11.72
C TYR A 160 -6.80 23.34 -10.60
N GLY A 161 -5.97 22.95 -9.64
CA GLY A 161 -5.53 23.84 -8.56
C GLY A 161 -4.77 25.08 -9.06
N ALA A 162 -4.03 24.96 -10.16
CA ALA A 162 -3.34 26.09 -10.80
C ALA A 162 -4.32 27.00 -11.55
N GLN A 163 -5.30 26.42 -12.26
CA GLN A 163 -6.36 27.16 -12.94
C GLN A 163 -7.23 27.94 -11.95
N LEU A 164 -7.60 27.33 -10.83
CA LEU A 164 -8.42 27.96 -9.80
C LEU A 164 -7.66 29.10 -9.08
N MET A 165 -6.38 28.88 -8.75
CA MET A 165 -5.48 29.93 -8.27
C MET A 165 -5.41 31.11 -9.25
N ALA A 166 -5.29 30.84 -10.56
CA ALA A 166 -5.25 31.89 -11.57
C ALA A 166 -6.60 32.64 -11.66
N LEU A 167 -7.73 31.93 -11.65
CA LEU A 167 -9.07 32.51 -11.78
C LEU A 167 -9.44 33.38 -10.57
N GLU A 168 -9.29 32.87 -9.34
CA GLU A 168 -9.74 33.59 -8.13
C GLU A 168 -8.84 34.79 -7.78
N LEU A 169 -7.62 34.83 -8.32
CA LEU A 169 -6.71 35.98 -8.23
C LEU A 169 -6.83 36.96 -9.40
N GLY A 170 -7.84 36.77 -10.27
CA GLY A 170 -8.18 37.73 -11.31
C GLY A 170 -7.37 37.59 -12.61
N GLY A 171 -6.75 36.44 -12.87
CA GLY A 171 -6.33 36.00 -14.21
C GLY A 171 -7.51 35.53 -15.07
N ASP A 172 -7.22 35.00 -16.26
CA ASP A 172 -8.23 34.38 -17.14
C ASP A 172 -7.88 32.91 -17.40
N VAL A 173 -8.87 32.01 -17.29
CA VAL A 173 -8.81 30.62 -17.74
C VAL A 173 -9.79 30.48 -18.91
N LEU A 174 -9.45 29.69 -19.93
CA LEU A 174 -10.34 29.43 -21.06
C LEU A 174 -10.25 27.95 -21.49
N PRO A 175 -11.34 27.35 -22.00
CA PRO A 175 -11.29 26.04 -22.64
C PRO A 175 -10.26 25.99 -23.75
N ALA A 176 -9.34 25.02 -23.68
CA ALA A 176 -8.21 24.96 -24.59
C ALA A 176 -8.65 24.52 -25.99
N SER A 177 -8.18 25.23 -27.04
CA SER A 177 -8.54 24.94 -28.44
C SER A 177 -8.12 23.54 -28.91
N LYS A 178 -7.15 22.93 -28.23
CA LYS A 178 -6.89 21.50 -28.15
C LYS A 178 -6.77 21.14 -26.67
N ARG A 179 -7.36 20.03 -26.23
CA ARG A 179 -7.16 19.51 -24.87
C ARG A 179 -5.85 18.73 -24.82
N GLU A 180 -4.99 19.00 -23.84
CA GLU A 180 -3.71 18.29 -23.67
C GLU A 180 -3.91 17.16 -22.63
N TYR A 181 -4.10 15.93 -23.12
CA TYR A 181 -4.12 14.70 -22.33
C TYR A 181 -3.02 13.75 -22.81
N GLY A 182 -2.05 13.44 -21.95
CA GLY A 182 -0.94 12.52 -22.24
C GLY A 182 0.44 13.18 -22.23
N PRO A 183 1.45 12.56 -22.88
CA PRO A 183 2.81 13.06 -22.89
C PRO A 183 2.94 14.38 -23.65
N ALA A 184 3.63 15.34 -23.04
CA ALA A 184 4.01 16.62 -23.64
C ALA A 184 5.48 16.95 -23.31
N SER A 185 6.02 17.97 -23.97
CA SER A 185 7.28 18.59 -23.56
C SER A 185 7.01 20.01 -23.10
N VAL A 186 7.57 20.34 -21.93
CA VAL A 186 7.55 21.68 -21.34
C VAL A 186 8.93 22.31 -21.46
N THR A 187 8.99 23.50 -22.05
CA THR A 187 10.16 24.37 -21.99
C THR A 187 10.04 25.27 -20.76
N ILE A 188 10.96 25.10 -19.81
CA ILE A 188 11.16 25.99 -18.66
C ILE A 188 11.77 27.31 -19.16
N THR A 189 11.13 28.43 -18.79
CA THR A 189 11.55 29.80 -19.14
C THR A 189 12.26 30.51 -17.98
N ASP A 190 12.01 30.06 -16.75
CA ASP A 190 12.67 30.50 -15.52
C ASP A 190 13.00 29.26 -14.67
N GLY A 191 14.30 28.97 -14.52
CA GLY A 191 14.81 27.81 -13.79
C GLY A 191 14.92 28.02 -12.27
N SER A 192 14.19 28.98 -11.70
CA SER A 192 14.15 29.22 -10.25
C SER A 192 12.94 28.54 -9.60
N GLY A 193 12.87 28.60 -8.26
CA GLY A 193 11.73 28.12 -7.48
C GLY A 193 11.45 26.64 -7.71
N LEU A 194 10.27 26.32 -8.27
CA LEU A 194 9.87 24.94 -8.59
C LEU A 194 10.87 24.20 -9.51
N PHE A 195 11.60 24.92 -10.35
CA PHE A 195 12.40 24.34 -11.43
C PHE A 195 13.92 24.42 -11.20
N ASP A 196 14.35 24.72 -9.97
CA ASP A 196 15.77 24.72 -9.61
C ASP A 196 16.44 23.36 -9.91
N GLY A 197 17.64 23.42 -10.49
CA GLY A 197 18.42 22.24 -10.88
C GLY A 197 17.85 21.39 -12.03
N LEU A 198 16.83 21.86 -12.77
CA LEU A 198 16.25 21.12 -13.91
C LEU A 198 16.78 21.59 -15.28
N ASP A 199 16.92 20.65 -16.22
CA ASP A 199 17.22 20.97 -17.61
C ASP A 199 16.06 21.73 -18.27
N ARG A 200 16.37 22.58 -19.25
CA ARG A 200 15.40 23.48 -19.91
C ARG A 200 14.13 22.80 -20.43
N ASP A 201 14.27 21.65 -21.09
CA ASP A 201 13.17 21.00 -21.80
C ASP A 201 12.85 19.65 -21.13
N GLN A 202 11.66 19.54 -20.54
CA GLN A 202 11.24 18.43 -19.70
C GLN A 202 10.11 17.62 -20.34
N PRO A 203 10.18 16.27 -20.35
CA PRO A 203 9.03 15.43 -20.64
C PRO A 203 8.07 15.40 -19.44
N VAL A 204 6.80 15.70 -19.67
CA VAL A 204 5.76 15.79 -18.63
C VAL A 204 4.47 15.10 -19.06
N TRP A 205 3.58 14.85 -18.08
CA TRP A 205 2.20 14.42 -18.32
C TRP A 205 1.21 15.58 -18.16
N MET A 206 0.58 15.98 -19.27
CA MET A 206 -0.55 16.91 -19.27
C MET A 206 -1.87 16.17 -19.11
N SER A 207 -2.83 16.79 -18.40
CA SER A 207 -4.17 16.24 -18.27
C SER A 207 -5.23 17.33 -18.03
N HIS A 208 -5.34 18.29 -18.95
CA HIS A 208 -6.23 19.44 -18.80
C HIS A 208 -7.07 19.75 -20.05
N GLY A 209 -8.35 20.08 -19.83
CA GLY A 209 -9.27 20.57 -20.85
C GLY A 209 -9.23 22.09 -21.05
N ASP A 210 -8.86 22.82 -20.00
CA ASP A 210 -8.78 24.28 -19.96
C ASP A 210 -7.32 24.74 -19.85
N SER A 211 -7.03 25.99 -20.18
CA SER A 211 -5.70 26.59 -20.09
C SER A 211 -5.78 27.98 -19.46
N ILE A 212 -4.78 28.34 -18.66
CA ILE A 212 -4.58 29.72 -18.22
C ILE A 212 -4.21 30.54 -19.46
N THR A 213 -4.85 31.69 -19.65
CA THR A 213 -4.66 32.57 -20.83
C THR A 213 -4.30 34.02 -20.47
N ARG A 214 -4.50 34.41 -19.21
CA ARG A 214 -3.92 35.63 -18.62
C ARG A 214 -3.51 35.34 -17.18
N LEU A 215 -2.27 35.68 -16.83
CA LEU A 215 -1.79 35.55 -15.45
C LEU A 215 -2.47 36.57 -14.50
N PRO A 216 -2.60 36.26 -13.20
CA PRO A 216 -2.97 37.24 -12.19
C PRO A 216 -1.91 38.33 -12.01
N GLU A 217 -2.28 39.44 -11.37
CA GLU A 217 -1.32 40.49 -11.03
C GLU A 217 -0.27 39.99 -10.03
N GLY A 218 1.01 40.28 -10.32
CA GLY A 218 2.16 39.84 -9.54
C GLY A 218 2.69 38.42 -9.85
N PHE A 219 2.14 37.72 -10.84
CA PHE A 219 2.65 36.42 -11.29
C PHE A 219 3.55 36.53 -12.53
N THR A 220 4.56 35.68 -12.61
CA THR A 220 5.41 35.46 -13.80
C THR A 220 5.20 34.05 -14.38
N SER A 221 5.49 33.89 -15.69
CA SER A 221 5.50 32.56 -16.32
C SER A 221 6.87 31.91 -16.17
N THR A 222 6.90 30.67 -15.70
CA THR A 222 8.12 29.88 -15.47
C THR A 222 8.29 28.73 -16.45
N ALA A 223 7.23 28.34 -17.16
CA ALA A 223 7.24 27.25 -18.12
C ALA A 223 6.09 27.34 -19.14
N GLN A 224 6.30 26.77 -20.34
CA GLN A 224 5.32 26.75 -21.43
C GLN A 224 5.39 25.45 -22.26
N THR A 225 4.32 25.12 -23.01
CA THR A 225 4.32 24.14 -24.12
C THR A 225 3.99 24.83 -25.44
N ASP A 226 4.03 24.10 -26.55
CA ASP A 226 3.54 24.57 -27.87
C ASP A 226 2.07 25.03 -27.88
N SER A 227 1.24 24.53 -26.95
CA SER A 227 -0.19 24.87 -26.84
C SER A 227 -0.53 25.73 -25.61
N THR A 228 0.30 25.70 -24.56
CA THR A 228 0.00 26.20 -23.22
C THR A 228 1.07 27.18 -22.76
N ALA A 229 0.81 28.48 -22.93
CA ALA A 229 1.78 29.56 -22.67
C ALA A 229 2.15 29.77 -21.18
N PHE A 230 1.33 29.23 -20.27
CA PHE A 230 1.48 29.33 -18.82
C PHE A 230 1.42 27.93 -18.19
N ALA A 231 2.30 27.04 -18.64
CA ALA A 231 2.43 25.67 -18.12
C ALA A 231 3.06 25.62 -16.72
N GLY A 232 3.75 26.70 -16.32
CA GLY A 232 4.14 26.99 -14.94
C GLY A 232 4.06 28.49 -14.65
N LEU A 233 3.68 28.85 -13.44
CA LEU A 233 3.54 30.24 -12.97
C LEU A 233 3.97 30.39 -11.50
N GLN A 234 4.52 31.54 -11.12
CA GLN A 234 4.89 31.84 -9.73
C GLN A 234 4.68 33.30 -9.32
N ALA A 235 4.42 33.51 -8.04
CA ALA A 235 4.46 34.80 -7.34
C ALA A 235 5.17 34.61 -5.98
N PRO A 236 6.52 34.60 -5.95
CA PRO A 236 7.29 34.21 -4.76
C PRO A 236 7.04 35.11 -3.55
N ASP A 237 6.90 36.43 -3.74
CA ASP A 237 6.55 37.40 -2.70
C ASP A 237 5.18 37.12 -2.01
N ARG A 238 4.36 36.27 -2.63
CA ARG A 238 3.05 35.81 -2.13
C ARG A 238 3.06 34.34 -1.71
N ASN A 239 4.18 33.63 -1.86
CA ASN A 239 4.32 32.18 -1.69
C ASN A 239 3.35 31.34 -2.56
N LEU A 240 2.93 31.83 -3.73
CA LEU A 240 2.00 31.13 -4.62
C LEU A 240 2.69 30.62 -5.88
N TYR A 241 2.46 29.34 -6.20
CA TYR A 241 3.10 28.63 -7.30
C TYR A 241 2.08 27.73 -8.02
N GLY A 242 2.22 27.53 -9.33
CA GLY A 242 1.29 26.71 -10.10
C GLY A 242 1.96 26.01 -11.28
N ILE A 243 1.47 24.81 -11.61
CA ILE A 243 1.88 24.01 -12.78
C ILE A 243 0.67 23.34 -13.43
N GLN A 244 0.69 23.25 -14.77
CA GLN A 244 -0.42 22.73 -15.56
C GLN A 244 -0.29 21.21 -15.86
N PHE A 245 0.90 20.64 -15.57
CA PHE A 245 1.21 19.21 -15.68
C PHE A 245 1.25 18.51 -14.29
N HIS A 246 1.25 17.18 -14.31
CA HIS A 246 1.27 16.34 -13.10
C HIS A 246 2.70 15.88 -12.74
N PRO A 247 3.34 16.40 -11.68
CA PRO A 247 4.65 15.93 -11.21
C PRO A 247 4.60 14.62 -10.41
N GLU A 248 3.42 14.17 -9.99
CA GLU A 248 3.25 13.01 -9.12
C GLU A 248 3.31 11.66 -9.87
N VAL A 249 2.99 11.68 -11.17
CA VAL A 249 2.94 10.48 -12.03
C VAL A 249 4.31 10.11 -12.60
N VAL A 250 4.55 8.80 -12.79
CA VAL A 250 5.81 8.25 -13.35
C VAL A 250 6.14 8.76 -14.77
N HIS A 251 5.13 9.24 -15.50
CA HIS A 251 5.25 9.83 -16.82
C HIS A 251 5.91 11.23 -16.84
N THR A 252 6.17 11.82 -15.67
CA THR A 252 6.94 13.07 -15.50
C THR A 252 8.23 12.74 -14.75
N PRO A 253 9.33 12.34 -15.42
CA PRO A 253 10.51 11.74 -14.77
C PRO A 253 11.21 12.64 -13.74
N LYS A 254 11.06 13.96 -13.89
CA LYS A 254 11.60 14.98 -12.98
C LYS A 254 10.59 15.55 -11.98
N GLY A 255 9.36 15.04 -11.95
CA GLY A 255 8.31 15.53 -11.06
C GLY A 255 8.62 15.36 -9.56
N ARG A 256 9.35 14.30 -9.19
CA ARG A 256 9.91 14.13 -7.83
C ARG A 256 10.87 15.25 -7.41
N ASP A 257 11.62 15.79 -8.36
CA ASP A 257 12.54 16.92 -8.11
C ASP A 257 11.75 18.23 -8.00
N VAL A 258 10.74 18.47 -8.85
CA VAL A 258 9.80 19.61 -8.75
C VAL A 258 9.10 19.63 -7.37
N LEU A 259 8.59 18.49 -6.91
CA LEU A 259 7.94 18.38 -5.59
C LEU A 259 8.93 18.59 -4.43
N ARG A 260 10.21 18.20 -4.58
CA ARG A 260 11.26 18.51 -3.59
C ARG A 260 11.55 20.01 -3.52
N ASN A 261 11.64 20.66 -4.68
CA ASN A 261 11.89 22.10 -4.76
C ASN A 261 10.75 22.89 -4.08
N PHE A 262 9.50 22.44 -4.21
CA PHE A 262 8.39 23.03 -3.46
C PHE A 262 8.45 22.72 -1.96
N VAL A 263 8.44 21.44 -1.58
CA VAL A 263 8.25 21.02 -0.18
C VAL A 263 9.46 21.36 0.70
N VAL A 264 10.67 21.05 0.23
CA VAL A 264 11.90 21.21 1.03
C VAL A 264 12.57 22.55 0.72
N GLY A 265 12.57 22.99 -0.55
CA GLY A 265 13.21 24.23 -0.97
C GLY A 265 12.41 25.49 -0.60
N ILE A 266 11.20 25.62 -1.14
CA ILE A 266 10.33 26.79 -0.96
C ILE A 266 9.68 26.81 0.42
N ALA A 267 9.09 25.69 0.85
CA ALA A 267 8.36 25.62 2.12
C ALA A 267 9.24 25.30 3.34
N GLY A 268 10.51 24.93 3.13
CA GLY A 268 11.47 24.65 4.20
C GLY A 268 11.08 23.47 5.11
N ALA A 269 10.28 22.52 4.61
CA ALA A 269 9.85 21.38 5.42
C ALA A 269 11.00 20.40 5.67
N SER A 270 11.18 20.06 6.94
CA SER A 270 12.25 19.18 7.41
C SER A 270 11.99 17.73 6.99
N ALA A 271 12.99 17.10 6.40
CA ALA A 271 12.95 15.70 5.92
C ALA A 271 13.05 14.67 7.08
N THR A 272 12.21 14.82 8.10
CA THR A 272 12.23 14.03 9.36
C THR A 272 11.27 12.85 9.39
N TRP A 273 10.35 12.71 8.44
CA TRP A 273 9.44 11.57 8.35
C TRP A 273 10.17 10.34 7.80
N THR A 274 10.81 9.59 8.69
CA THR A 274 11.57 8.37 8.37
C THR A 274 11.08 7.21 9.24
N PRO A 275 11.23 5.94 8.81
CA PRO A 275 10.77 4.78 9.59
C PRO A 275 11.29 4.76 11.02
N ALA A 276 12.57 5.09 11.25
CA ALA A 276 13.17 5.13 12.59
C ALA A 276 12.54 6.21 13.50
N ASN A 277 12.40 7.44 12.99
CA ASN A 277 11.77 8.54 13.74
C ASN A 277 10.29 8.22 14.03
N PHE A 278 9.57 7.67 13.03
CA PHE A 278 8.19 7.24 13.17
C PHE A 278 8.03 6.16 14.25
N ILE A 279 8.91 5.14 14.26
CA ILE A 279 8.92 4.09 15.29
C ILE A 279 9.07 4.71 16.67
N ASP A 280 10.09 5.55 16.89
CA ASP A 280 10.36 6.06 18.24
C ASP A 280 9.29 7.05 18.72
N GLN A 281 8.73 7.89 17.85
CA GLN A 281 7.57 8.76 18.17
C GLN A 281 6.32 7.93 18.50
N THR A 282 5.99 6.93 17.66
CA THR A 282 4.79 6.10 17.81
C THR A 282 4.88 5.23 19.07
N VAL A 283 6.04 4.62 19.33
CA VAL A 283 6.33 3.83 20.53
C VAL A 283 6.21 4.67 21.81
N ALA A 284 6.68 5.92 21.78
CA ALA A 284 6.53 6.84 22.91
C ALA A 284 5.06 7.20 23.16
N GLY A 285 4.33 7.61 22.12
CA GLY A 285 2.91 7.98 22.22
C GLY A 285 1.99 6.86 22.68
N ILE A 286 2.18 5.64 22.17
CA ILE A 286 1.43 4.46 22.64
C ILE A 286 1.69 4.22 24.13
N ARG A 287 2.95 4.27 24.56
CA ARG A 287 3.32 4.04 25.97
C ARG A 287 2.69 5.10 26.88
N GLU A 288 2.83 6.38 26.53
CA GLU A 288 2.26 7.48 27.30
C GLU A 288 0.74 7.36 27.44
N ARG A 289 0.03 7.08 26.34
CA ARG A 289 -1.43 6.90 26.35
C ARG A 289 -1.89 5.72 27.20
N VAL A 290 -1.22 4.56 27.08
CA VAL A 290 -1.56 3.35 27.85
C VAL A 290 -1.25 3.55 29.34
N ASP A 291 -0.12 4.16 29.68
CA ASP A 291 0.28 4.45 31.06
C ASP A 291 -0.63 5.51 31.71
N ALA A 292 -1.03 6.55 30.96
CA ALA A 292 -1.97 7.57 31.44
C ALA A 292 -3.37 7.00 31.71
N HIS A 293 -3.89 6.14 30.82
CA HIS A 293 -5.18 5.47 31.02
C HIS A 293 -5.15 4.49 32.21
N ALA A 294 -4.09 3.68 32.32
CA ALA A 294 -3.87 2.79 33.46
C ALA A 294 -3.86 3.58 34.78
N ALA A 295 -3.10 4.67 34.85
CA ALA A 295 -3.03 5.54 36.03
C ALA A 295 -4.37 6.26 36.34
N ALA A 296 -5.11 6.69 35.32
CA ALA A 296 -6.38 7.39 35.48
C ALA A 296 -7.54 6.47 35.92
N THR A 297 -7.45 5.17 35.64
CA THR A 297 -8.56 4.22 35.87
C THR A 297 -8.24 3.07 36.83
N GLY A 298 -6.98 2.90 37.23
CA GLY A 298 -6.54 1.86 38.16
C GLY A 298 -6.46 0.45 37.57
N SER A 299 -6.27 0.32 36.25
CA SER A 299 -6.06 -0.97 35.57
C SER A 299 -4.59 -1.21 35.22
N ASP A 300 -4.27 -2.44 34.81
CA ASP A 300 -2.91 -2.83 34.40
C ASP A 300 -2.53 -2.33 32.99
N GLY A 301 -3.44 -1.71 32.25
CA GLY A 301 -3.19 -1.20 30.89
C GLY A 301 -3.09 -2.31 29.84
N LEU A 302 -3.94 -3.34 29.94
CA LEU A 302 -3.85 -4.54 29.10
C LEU A 302 -4.32 -4.27 27.67
N VAL A 303 -3.55 -4.77 26.70
CA VAL A 303 -3.76 -4.60 25.26
C VAL A 303 -3.93 -5.97 24.60
N ILE A 304 -4.93 -6.11 23.72
CA ILE A 304 -5.04 -7.26 22.83
C ILE A 304 -4.84 -6.86 21.37
N CYS A 305 -4.34 -7.78 20.54
CA CYS A 305 -4.25 -7.60 19.09
C CYS A 305 -4.73 -8.84 18.35
N ALA A 306 -5.53 -8.64 17.30
CA ALA A 306 -5.89 -9.69 16.36
C ALA A 306 -4.78 -9.85 15.31
N LEU A 307 -4.05 -10.97 15.36
CA LEU A 307 -3.13 -11.34 14.30
C LEU A 307 -3.84 -12.22 13.26
N SER A 308 -3.94 -11.71 12.03
CA SER A 308 -4.26 -12.50 10.83
C SER A 308 -3.04 -13.27 10.29
N GLY A 309 -1.84 -12.77 10.58
CA GLY A 309 -0.58 -13.17 9.93
C GLY A 309 -0.22 -12.39 8.68
N GLY A 310 -0.98 -11.34 8.33
CA GLY A 310 -0.58 -10.32 7.38
C GLY A 310 0.57 -9.45 7.89
N VAL A 311 1.00 -8.50 7.05
CA VAL A 311 2.08 -7.58 7.42
C VAL A 311 1.59 -6.39 8.25
N ASP A 312 0.31 -6.03 8.16
CA ASP A 312 -0.21 -4.81 8.80
C ASP A 312 -0.40 -5.07 10.30
N SER A 313 -1.20 -6.08 10.64
CA SER A 313 -1.33 -6.62 12.00
C SER A 313 0.01 -6.99 12.63
N ALA A 314 0.97 -7.55 11.87
CA ALA A 314 2.30 -7.88 12.38
C ALA A 314 3.14 -6.65 12.75
N VAL A 315 3.15 -5.60 11.92
CA VAL A 315 3.89 -4.35 12.22
C VAL A 315 3.20 -3.58 13.35
N ALA A 316 1.87 -3.52 13.37
CA ALA A 316 1.10 -2.91 14.45
C ALA A 316 1.39 -3.59 15.80
N ALA A 317 1.34 -4.93 15.86
CA ALA A 317 1.65 -5.69 17.06
C ALA A 317 3.11 -5.51 17.51
N ALA A 318 4.08 -5.45 16.58
CA ALA A 318 5.48 -5.20 16.91
C ALA A 318 5.72 -3.79 17.49
N LEU A 319 5.09 -2.76 16.93
CA LEU A 319 5.15 -1.38 17.46
C LEU A 319 4.57 -1.31 18.88
N VAL A 320 3.38 -1.91 19.09
CA VAL A 320 2.73 -1.92 20.40
C VAL A 320 3.53 -2.75 21.42
N HIS A 321 4.11 -3.88 21.03
CA HIS A 321 4.98 -4.65 21.93
C HIS A 321 6.23 -3.84 22.35
N ARG A 322 6.87 -3.12 21.43
CA ARG A 322 7.99 -2.22 21.75
C ARG A 322 7.57 -1.05 22.65
N ALA A 323 6.29 -0.66 22.65
CA ALA A 323 5.74 0.32 23.57
C ALA A 323 5.43 -0.25 24.97
N VAL A 324 4.61 -1.31 25.06
CA VAL A 324 4.00 -1.76 26.33
C VAL A 324 4.52 -3.11 26.88
N GLY A 325 5.35 -3.83 26.13
CA GLY A 325 5.96 -5.10 26.52
C GLY A 325 4.94 -6.23 26.73
N ASP A 326 5.04 -6.89 27.88
CA ASP A 326 4.19 -8.01 28.31
C ASP A 326 2.72 -7.66 28.56
N ARG A 327 2.34 -6.37 28.46
CA ARG A 327 0.92 -5.95 28.49
C ARG A 327 0.17 -6.22 27.19
N LEU A 328 0.88 -6.58 26.11
CA LEU A 328 0.28 -6.98 24.84
C LEU A 328 0.13 -8.50 24.73
N THR A 329 -1.11 -8.98 24.61
CA THR A 329 -1.43 -10.36 24.23
C THR A 329 -1.93 -10.40 22.79
N CYS A 330 -1.21 -11.10 21.91
CA CYS A 330 -1.65 -11.32 20.53
C CYS A 330 -2.51 -12.59 20.43
N ILE A 331 -3.62 -12.51 19.70
CA ILE A 331 -4.52 -13.64 19.44
C ILE A 331 -4.46 -13.98 17.96
N TYR A 332 -4.08 -15.22 17.63
CA TYR A 332 -4.08 -15.75 16.26
C TYR A 332 -5.07 -16.91 16.15
N VAL A 333 -6.07 -16.75 15.27
CA VAL A 333 -7.10 -17.77 15.03
C VAL A 333 -6.71 -18.59 13.81
N ASP A 334 -6.32 -19.85 14.00
CA ASP A 334 -6.20 -20.80 12.89
C ASP A 334 -7.61 -21.27 12.49
N HIS A 335 -8.23 -20.51 11.60
CA HIS A 335 -9.51 -20.81 10.99
C HIS A 335 -9.44 -21.93 9.94
N GLY A 336 -8.27 -22.52 9.70
CA GLY A 336 -8.12 -23.70 8.84
C GLY A 336 -8.17 -23.41 7.35
N LEU A 337 -8.11 -22.14 6.94
CA LEU A 337 -8.12 -21.70 5.54
C LEU A 337 -6.76 -21.11 5.11
N MET A 338 -5.72 -21.25 5.95
CA MET A 338 -4.38 -20.71 5.73
C MET A 338 -3.53 -21.57 4.78
N ARG A 339 -2.47 -20.97 4.21
CA ARG A 339 -1.52 -21.65 3.31
C ARG A 339 -0.71 -22.72 4.06
N LYS A 340 -0.07 -23.61 3.30
CA LYS A 340 0.72 -24.72 3.84
C LYS A 340 1.85 -24.22 4.76
N LYS A 341 1.80 -24.61 6.04
CA LYS A 341 2.73 -24.21 7.14
C LYS A 341 2.69 -22.74 7.58
N GLU A 342 1.66 -21.98 7.23
CA GLU A 342 1.60 -20.54 7.56
C GLU A 342 1.49 -20.28 9.07
N SER A 343 0.55 -20.96 9.75
CA SER A 343 0.39 -20.90 11.22
C SER A 343 1.65 -21.33 11.98
N GLU A 344 2.39 -22.31 11.44
CA GLU A 344 3.61 -22.86 12.03
C GLU A 344 4.78 -21.88 11.92
N LEU A 345 4.91 -21.21 10.77
CA LEU A 345 5.91 -20.16 10.55
C LEU A 345 5.61 -18.94 11.44
N LEU A 346 4.33 -18.55 11.55
CA LEU A 346 3.89 -17.44 12.39
C LEU A 346 4.24 -17.69 13.86
N ARG A 347 3.92 -18.88 14.39
CA ARG A 347 4.31 -19.28 15.75
C ARG A 347 5.80 -19.04 16.00
N VAL A 348 6.63 -19.56 15.10
CA VAL A 348 8.09 -19.49 15.23
C VAL A 348 8.57 -18.04 15.22
N THR A 349 8.07 -17.19 14.31
CA THR A 349 8.50 -15.78 14.30
C THR A 349 8.04 -15.02 15.54
N PHE A 350 6.77 -15.10 15.94
CA PHE A 350 6.26 -14.30 17.06
C PHE A 350 6.75 -14.79 18.43
N GLU A 351 6.67 -16.09 18.73
CA GLU A 351 7.06 -16.63 20.04
C GLU A 351 8.59 -16.67 20.21
N ARG A 352 9.33 -17.14 19.20
CA ARG A 352 10.79 -17.40 19.31
C ARG A 352 11.66 -16.24 18.85
N ASP A 353 11.31 -15.60 17.73
CA ASP A 353 12.17 -14.58 17.10
C ASP A 353 11.87 -13.16 17.59
N LEU A 354 10.63 -12.88 18.00
CA LEU A 354 10.19 -11.59 18.55
C LEU A 354 9.92 -11.59 20.06
N GLY A 355 9.77 -12.77 20.70
CA GLY A 355 9.52 -12.90 22.14
C GLY A 355 8.11 -12.45 22.59
N MET A 356 7.15 -12.37 21.67
CA MET A 356 5.81 -11.82 21.91
C MET A 356 4.87 -12.88 22.48
N GLN A 357 3.98 -12.47 23.40
CA GLN A 357 2.93 -13.34 23.92
C GLN A 357 1.87 -13.61 22.84
N LEU A 358 1.77 -14.87 22.43
CA LEU A 358 0.87 -15.34 21.38
C LEU A 358 -0.06 -16.43 21.89
N ILE A 359 -1.37 -16.23 21.76
CA ILE A 359 -2.39 -17.24 21.95
C ILE A 359 -2.82 -17.74 20.57
N MET A 360 -2.52 -19.01 20.27
CA MET A 360 -2.92 -19.66 19.03
C MET A 360 -4.15 -20.54 19.22
N VAL A 361 -5.20 -20.23 18.48
CA VAL A 361 -6.53 -20.83 18.62
C VAL A 361 -6.80 -21.79 17.47
N ASP A 362 -6.93 -23.09 17.75
CA ASP A 362 -7.29 -24.09 16.74
C ASP A 362 -8.81 -24.11 16.51
N ALA A 363 -9.29 -23.24 15.61
CA ALA A 363 -10.70 -23.15 15.26
C ALA A 363 -11.06 -23.95 14.00
N ARG A 364 -10.11 -24.70 13.42
CA ARG A 364 -10.18 -25.28 12.07
C ARG A 364 -11.44 -26.12 11.81
N GLN A 365 -11.86 -26.91 12.80
CA GLN A 365 -13.07 -27.73 12.73
C GLN A 365 -14.37 -26.91 12.84
N ARG A 366 -14.36 -25.78 13.56
CA ARG A 366 -15.52 -24.86 13.72
C ARG A 366 -15.85 -24.19 12.39
N PHE A 367 -14.86 -23.61 11.74
CA PHE A 367 -15.00 -22.98 10.42
C PHE A 367 -15.42 -23.99 9.36
N LEU A 368 -14.80 -25.19 9.32
CA LEU A 368 -15.20 -26.25 8.40
C LEU A 368 -16.65 -26.71 8.61
N ALA A 369 -17.11 -26.84 9.87
CA ALA A 369 -18.49 -27.20 10.17
C ALA A 369 -19.50 -26.12 9.75
N ARG A 370 -19.13 -24.83 9.81
CA ARG A 370 -19.97 -23.72 9.32
C ARG A 370 -19.94 -23.53 7.80
N LEU A 371 -18.89 -23.96 7.11
CA LEU A 371 -18.74 -23.87 5.65
C LEU A 371 -19.28 -25.09 4.88
N ALA A 372 -19.67 -26.17 5.58
CA ALA A 372 -20.23 -27.37 4.96
C ALA A 372 -21.48 -27.07 4.13
N GLY A 373 -21.49 -27.51 2.86
CA GLY A 373 -22.56 -27.23 1.89
C GLY A 373 -22.65 -25.78 1.41
N VAL A 374 -21.70 -24.89 1.74
CA VAL A 374 -21.73 -23.48 1.32
C VAL A 374 -20.90 -23.30 0.05
N GLU A 375 -21.58 -23.03 -1.06
CA GLU A 375 -20.94 -22.76 -2.36
C GLU A 375 -20.83 -21.27 -2.69
N ASP A 376 -21.79 -20.45 -2.26
CA ASP A 376 -21.86 -19.01 -2.58
C ASP A 376 -20.72 -18.20 -1.92
N PRO A 377 -19.96 -17.39 -2.68
CA PRO A 377 -18.76 -16.74 -2.16
C PRO A 377 -19.04 -15.65 -1.14
N GLU A 378 -20.11 -14.87 -1.30
CA GLU A 378 -20.52 -13.84 -0.32
C GLU A 378 -20.99 -14.50 1.00
N GLN A 379 -21.70 -15.62 0.91
CA GLN A 379 -22.05 -16.42 2.08
C GLN A 379 -20.80 -17.04 2.74
N LYS A 380 -19.82 -17.54 1.97
CA LYS A 380 -18.53 -18.03 2.52
C LYS A 380 -17.80 -16.90 3.26
N ARG A 381 -17.63 -15.74 2.61
CA ARG A 381 -17.02 -14.52 3.16
C ARG A 381 -17.66 -14.14 4.50
N LYS A 382 -18.99 -13.94 4.50
CA LYS A 382 -19.74 -13.61 5.72
C LYS A 382 -19.61 -14.66 6.82
N ILE A 383 -19.72 -15.95 6.50
CA ILE A 383 -19.64 -17.02 7.51
C ILE A 383 -18.27 -17.05 8.20
N ILE A 384 -17.20 -16.75 7.46
CA ILE A 384 -15.84 -16.70 8.01
C ILE A 384 -15.69 -15.48 8.92
N GLY A 385 -16.14 -14.29 8.50
CA GLY A 385 -16.16 -13.10 9.36
C GLY A 385 -16.97 -13.33 10.65
N ASP A 386 -18.23 -13.73 10.51
CA ASP A 386 -19.18 -14.06 11.59
C ASP A 386 -18.65 -15.13 12.57
N GLU A 387 -17.63 -15.93 12.22
CA GLU A 387 -17.03 -16.95 13.08
C GLU A 387 -15.70 -16.49 13.68
N PHE A 388 -14.89 -15.74 12.92
CA PHE A 388 -13.64 -15.14 13.41
C PHE A 388 -13.91 -14.22 14.60
N ILE A 389 -14.93 -13.36 14.48
CA ILE A 389 -15.40 -12.48 15.55
C ILE A 389 -15.71 -13.29 16.82
N ARG A 390 -16.51 -14.35 16.70
CA ARG A 390 -16.93 -15.19 17.85
C ARG A 390 -15.78 -15.89 18.53
N VAL A 391 -14.84 -16.43 17.75
CA VAL A 391 -13.66 -17.07 18.32
C VAL A 391 -12.78 -16.02 19.01
N PHE A 392 -12.62 -14.83 18.43
CA PHE A 392 -11.88 -13.73 19.05
C PHE A 392 -12.53 -13.24 20.36
N GLU A 393 -13.85 -13.05 20.38
CA GLU A 393 -14.64 -12.74 21.59
C GLU A 393 -14.44 -13.78 22.70
N GLU A 394 -14.54 -15.07 22.35
CA GLU A 394 -14.42 -16.18 23.30
C GLU A 394 -13.03 -16.32 23.92
N GLU A 395 -11.96 -15.87 23.25
CA GLU A 395 -10.61 -15.82 23.82
C GLU A 395 -10.34 -14.48 24.54
N ALA A 396 -10.87 -13.36 24.05
CA ALA A 396 -10.78 -12.06 24.72
C ALA A 396 -11.41 -12.10 26.13
N GLU A 397 -12.58 -12.73 26.29
CA GLU A 397 -13.17 -12.95 27.62
C GLU A 397 -12.33 -13.87 28.51
N ARG A 398 -11.58 -14.83 27.96
CA ARG A 398 -10.66 -15.69 28.74
C ARG A 398 -9.39 -14.96 29.17
N ILE A 399 -8.88 -14.05 28.35
CA ILE A 399 -7.72 -13.19 28.68
C ILE A 399 -8.13 -12.15 29.74
N LYS A 400 -9.33 -11.59 29.61
CA LYS A 400 -9.96 -10.66 30.58
C LYS A 400 -10.13 -11.32 31.95
N GLY A 401 -10.76 -12.50 32.02
CA GLY A 401 -11.01 -13.19 33.28
C GLY A 401 -11.80 -12.32 34.26
N ASP A 402 -11.30 -12.17 35.49
CA ASP A 402 -11.84 -11.25 36.50
C ASP A 402 -11.32 -9.79 36.33
N GLY A 403 -10.41 -9.54 35.38
CA GLY A 403 -9.78 -8.25 35.11
C GLY A 403 -10.46 -7.42 34.02
N ARG A 404 -9.73 -6.45 33.47
CA ARG A 404 -10.17 -5.61 32.34
C ARG A 404 -9.11 -5.53 31.27
N ILE A 405 -9.50 -5.78 30.02
CA ILE A 405 -8.73 -5.42 28.83
C ILE A 405 -9.09 -3.98 28.48
N ASP A 406 -8.07 -3.13 28.32
CA ASP A 406 -8.25 -1.69 28.11
C ASP A 406 -8.24 -1.31 26.62
N PHE A 407 -7.41 -2.00 25.83
CA PHE A 407 -7.08 -1.58 24.48
C PHE A 407 -7.16 -2.73 23.46
N LEU A 408 -7.60 -2.39 22.24
CA LEU A 408 -7.56 -3.25 21.07
C LEU A 408 -6.67 -2.61 19.99
N THR A 409 -5.64 -3.32 19.57
CA THR A 409 -4.74 -2.91 18.47
C THR A 409 -5.30 -3.36 17.12
N GLN A 410 -5.42 -2.42 16.18
CA GLN A 410 -5.74 -2.67 14.76
C GLN A 410 -4.62 -2.14 13.86
N GLY A 411 -4.42 -2.76 12.70
CA GLY A 411 -3.44 -2.38 11.68
C GLY A 411 -3.95 -1.38 10.64
N THR A 412 -5.07 -0.69 10.90
CA THR A 412 -5.75 0.26 10.01
C THR A 412 -4.76 1.19 9.28
N LEU A 413 -4.89 1.34 7.95
CA LEU A 413 -3.97 2.13 7.14
C LEU A 413 -4.58 3.45 6.67
N TYR A 414 -3.72 4.33 6.14
CA TYR A 414 -4.16 5.65 5.71
C TYR A 414 -5.18 5.67 4.55
N PRO A 415 -5.15 4.74 3.56
CA PRO A 415 -6.23 4.61 2.56
C PRO A 415 -7.60 4.37 3.20
N ASP A 416 -7.68 3.52 4.23
CA ASP A 416 -8.93 3.14 4.89
C ASP A 416 -9.54 4.35 5.64
N VAL A 417 -8.69 5.24 6.17
CA VAL A 417 -9.11 6.53 6.76
C VAL A 417 -9.70 7.48 5.70
N ILE A 418 -9.13 7.50 4.48
CA ILE A 418 -9.61 8.35 3.39
C ILE A 418 -10.96 7.84 2.86
N GLU A 419 -11.11 6.53 2.68
CA GLU A 419 -12.38 5.92 2.24
C GLU A 419 -13.48 6.05 3.31
N SER A 420 -13.17 5.83 4.59
CA SER A 420 -14.14 6.01 5.67
C SER A 420 -14.59 7.47 5.81
N ALA A 421 -13.67 8.45 5.78
CA ALA A 421 -13.99 9.87 5.85
C ALA A 421 -14.85 10.34 4.65
N THR A 422 -14.51 9.95 3.42
CA THR A 422 -15.31 10.31 2.24
C THR A 422 -16.70 9.65 2.26
N SER A 423 -16.83 8.43 2.79
CA SER A 423 -18.11 7.71 2.89
C SER A 423 -19.16 8.40 3.77
N GLU A 424 -18.77 9.25 4.73
CA GLU A 424 -19.74 9.98 5.57
C GLU A 424 -20.54 11.04 4.78
N THR A 425 -20.12 11.35 3.55
CA THR A 425 -20.74 12.35 2.66
C THR A 425 -22.09 11.88 2.09
N LYS A 426 -23.16 11.99 2.90
CA LYS A 426 -24.61 11.96 2.56
C LYS A 426 -25.20 10.72 1.86
N ALA A 427 -24.44 9.97 1.07
CA ALA A 427 -24.92 8.80 0.33
C ALA A 427 -24.92 7.53 1.19
N ALA A 428 -23.80 7.20 1.84
CA ALA A 428 -23.67 5.95 2.62
C ALA A 428 -24.54 5.93 3.88
N GLN A 429 -25.00 7.09 4.38
CA GLN A 429 -25.98 7.17 5.48
C GLN A 429 -27.30 6.42 5.18
N LYS A 430 -27.62 6.15 3.91
CA LYS A 430 -28.78 5.32 3.52
C LYS A 430 -28.46 3.82 3.35
N ILE A 431 -27.19 3.43 3.47
CA ILE A 431 -26.71 2.05 3.36
C ILE A 431 -26.36 1.50 4.76
N LYS A 432 -25.76 2.33 5.63
CA LYS A 432 -25.41 2.00 7.02
C LYS A 432 -26.62 1.68 7.94
N THR A 433 -27.86 1.76 7.46
CA THR A 433 -29.08 1.55 8.28
C THR A 433 -29.52 0.09 8.48
N HIS A 434 -28.94 -0.88 7.77
CA HIS A 434 -29.43 -2.28 7.78
C HIS A 434 -28.37 -3.36 8.10
N HIS A 435 -27.17 -2.99 8.53
CA HIS A 435 -26.10 -3.93 8.91
C HIS A 435 -25.93 -4.09 10.43
N ASN A 436 -27.03 -4.33 11.15
CA ASN A 436 -26.95 -4.83 12.53
C ASN A 436 -26.59 -6.32 12.52
N VAL A 437 -25.31 -6.63 12.35
CA VAL A 437 -24.77 -8.00 12.33
C VAL A 437 -23.70 -8.14 13.41
N GLY A 438 -24.00 -8.90 14.47
CA GLY A 438 -23.00 -9.37 15.43
C GLY A 438 -22.17 -8.29 16.12
N GLY A 439 -22.81 -7.33 16.77
CA GLY A 439 -22.11 -6.40 17.65
C GLY A 439 -21.52 -7.11 18.87
N LEU A 440 -20.33 -6.66 19.34
CA LEU A 440 -19.71 -7.10 20.60
C LEU A 440 -20.71 -7.13 21.78
N PRO A 441 -20.44 -7.93 22.83
CA PRO A 441 -20.99 -7.70 24.18
C PRO A 441 -20.94 -6.21 24.54
N ALA A 442 -22.09 -5.63 24.88
CA ALA A 442 -22.23 -4.18 25.09
C ALA A 442 -21.49 -3.64 26.34
N ASP A 443 -20.87 -4.54 27.11
CA ASP A 443 -20.00 -4.29 28.25
C ASP A 443 -18.48 -4.30 27.91
N LEU A 444 -18.08 -4.75 26.72
CA LEU A 444 -16.70 -4.69 26.24
C LEU A 444 -16.34 -3.30 25.68
N SER A 445 -15.95 -2.40 26.60
CA SER A 445 -15.52 -1.03 26.29
C SER A 445 -13.99 -0.92 26.10
N PHE A 446 -13.52 -1.21 24.89
CA PHE A 446 -12.11 -1.01 24.51
C PHE A 446 -11.83 0.42 24.01
N GLN A 447 -10.59 0.87 24.16
CA GLN A 447 -10.01 1.93 23.34
C GLN A 447 -9.22 1.34 22.16
N LEU A 448 -9.29 1.97 20.99
CA LEU A 448 -8.52 1.51 19.81
C LEU A 448 -7.09 2.08 19.83
N ILE A 449 -6.11 1.26 19.44
CA ILE A 449 -4.74 1.68 19.13
C ILE A 449 -4.49 1.34 17.65
N GLU A 450 -4.37 2.37 16.81
CA GLU A 450 -4.25 2.24 15.36
C GLU A 450 -2.87 2.80 14.89
N PRO A 451 -1.75 2.12 15.18
CA PRO A 451 -0.42 2.70 15.04
C PRO A 451 0.03 2.88 13.58
N LEU A 452 -0.71 2.34 12.61
CA LEU A 452 -0.40 2.44 11.17
C LEU A 452 -1.31 3.43 10.43
N ARG A 453 -2.23 4.11 11.15
CA ARG A 453 -3.35 4.88 10.60
C ARG A 453 -2.97 6.04 9.67
N TYR A 454 -1.74 6.51 9.76
CA TYR A 454 -1.19 7.58 8.89
C TYR A 454 -0.12 7.08 7.91
N LEU A 455 0.01 5.78 7.71
CA LEU A 455 0.96 5.16 6.77
C LEU A 455 0.27 4.62 5.51
N PHE A 456 0.95 4.75 4.38
CA PHE A 456 0.74 3.93 3.20
C PHE A 456 1.41 2.55 3.36
N LYS A 457 0.91 1.56 2.61
CA LYS A 457 1.31 0.14 2.70
C LYS A 457 2.80 -0.13 2.45
N ASP A 458 3.49 0.73 1.72
CA ASP A 458 4.94 0.68 1.52
C ASP A 458 5.72 1.30 2.68
N GLU A 459 5.22 2.36 3.31
CA GLU A 459 5.76 2.89 4.58
C GLU A 459 5.65 1.83 5.70
N VAL A 460 4.51 1.13 5.80
CA VAL A 460 4.33 0.00 6.75
C VAL A 460 5.41 -1.07 6.55
N ARG A 461 5.73 -1.41 5.30
CA ARG A 461 6.75 -2.41 4.97
C ARG A 461 8.17 -1.88 5.23
N ALA A 462 8.42 -0.58 5.10
CA ALA A 462 9.68 0.03 5.53
C ALA A 462 9.83 -0.01 7.07
N VAL A 463 8.78 0.37 7.81
CA VAL A 463 8.72 0.30 9.28
C VAL A 463 8.90 -1.14 9.78
N GLY A 464 8.28 -2.12 9.13
CA GLY A 464 8.46 -3.54 9.47
C GLY A 464 9.90 -4.03 9.33
N LEU A 465 10.62 -3.62 8.28
CA LEU A 465 12.04 -3.96 8.10
C LEU A 465 12.93 -3.25 9.13
N GLU A 466 12.66 -1.97 9.43
CA GLU A 466 13.38 -1.18 10.44
C GLU A 466 13.15 -1.73 11.87
N MET A 467 11.96 -2.26 12.14
CA MET A 467 11.63 -3.02 13.36
C MET A 467 12.29 -4.41 13.42
N GLY A 468 13.01 -4.83 12.39
CA GLY A 468 13.72 -6.11 12.33
C GLY A 468 12.84 -7.33 12.00
N LEU A 469 11.60 -7.13 11.53
CA LEU A 469 10.74 -8.25 11.13
C LEU A 469 11.33 -9.00 9.92
N PRO A 470 11.19 -10.34 9.84
CA PRO A 470 11.78 -11.11 8.74
C PRO A 470 11.30 -10.66 7.36
N GLU A 471 12.22 -10.40 6.43
CA GLU A 471 11.90 -9.92 5.07
C GLU A 471 10.91 -10.84 4.33
N GLY A 472 10.93 -12.15 4.61
CA GLY A 472 9.97 -13.12 4.06
C GLY A 472 8.53 -12.96 4.53
N MET A 473 8.32 -12.33 5.69
CA MET A 473 7.01 -11.88 6.19
C MET A 473 6.68 -10.49 5.62
N VAL A 474 7.59 -9.53 5.76
CA VAL A 474 7.33 -8.12 5.39
C VAL A 474 7.14 -7.92 3.87
N LEU A 475 7.82 -8.70 3.03
CA LEU A 475 7.68 -8.67 1.57
C LEU A 475 6.75 -9.77 1.02
N ARG A 476 5.86 -10.35 1.85
CA ARG A 476 4.84 -11.31 1.39
C ARG A 476 3.87 -10.69 0.39
N GLN A 477 3.40 -11.48 -0.57
CA GLN A 477 2.26 -11.12 -1.43
C GLN A 477 0.96 -11.23 -0.63
N PRO A 478 -0.03 -10.32 -0.84
CA PRO A 478 -1.29 -10.31 -0.08
C PRO A 478 -2.02 -11.66 -0.03
N PHE A 479 -2.74 -11.87 1.06
CA PHE A 479 -3.63 -13.01 1.28
C PHE A 479 -4.99 -12.49 1.73
N PRO A 480 -6.11 -12.93 1.14
CA PRO A 480 -7.43 -12.55 1.61
C PRO A 480 -7.71 -13.13 3.01
N GLY A 481 -8.58 -12.48 3.79
CA GLY A 481 -9.02 -12.95 5.12
C GLY A 481 -9.75 -14.30 5.08
N PRO A 482 -10.67 -14.54 4.12
CA PRO A 482 -11.19 -15.87 3.80
C PRO A 482 -10.14 -16.91 3.37
N GLY A 483 -8.90 -16.47 3.10
CA GLY A 483 -7.79 -17.33 2.71
C GLY A 483 -8.12 -18.21 1.50
N LEU A 484 -7.92 -19.52 1.67
CA LEU A 484 -8.19 -20.50 0.63
C LEU A 484 -9.68 -20.73 0.32
N ALA A 485 -10.63 -20.23 1.11
CA ALA A 485 -12.06 -20.47 0.85
C ALA A 485 -12.61 -19.81 -0.42
N ILE A 486 -12.04 -18.66 -0.83
CA ILE A 486 -12.34 -17.98 -2.12
C ILE A 486 -11.38 -18.41 -3.25
N ARG A 487 -10.55 -19.42 -2.99
CA ARG A 487 -9.69 -20.08 -3.97
C ARG A 487 -10.10 -21.54 -4.19
N ILE A 488 -11.17 -21.99 -3.56
CA ILE A 488 -11.86 -23.25 -3.80
C ILE A 488 -13.24 -22.89 -4.31
N LEU A 489 -13.43 -22.99 -5.63
CA LEU A 489 -14.73 -22.70 -6.22
C LEU A 489 -15.80 -23.66 -5.69
N GLY A 490 -16.93 -23.12 -5.23
CA GLY A 490 -17.97 -23.91 -4.55
C GLY A 490 -17.57 -24.37 -3.14
N GLU A 491 -17.99 -25.58 -2.74
CA GLU A 491 -17.85 -26.07 -1.37
C GLU A 491 -16.38 -26.20 -0.90
N VAL A 492 -16.13 -25.73 0.34
CA VAL A 492 -14.85 -25.81 1.03
C VAL A 492 -14.82 -27.03 1.97
N THR A 493 -13.97 -28.01 1.66
CA THR A 493 -13.78 -29.22 2.48
C THR A 493 -12.29 -29.44 2.81
N ALA A 494 -11.99 -30.22 3.85
CA ALA A 494 -10.61 -30.53 4.25
C ALA A 494 -9.77 -31.13 3.09
N GLU A 495 -10.32 -32.10 2.34
CA GLU A 495 -9.65 -32.69 1.17
C GLU A 495 -9.37 -31.63 0.08
N ARG A 496 -10.31 -30.71 -0.17
CA ARG A 496 -10.16 -29.62 -1.14
C ARG A 496 -9.10 -28.60 -0.69
N LEU A 497 -9.08 -28.26 0.61
CA LEU A 497 -8.07 -27.39 1.21
C LEU A 497 -6.66 -27.99 1.14
N ASP A 498 -6.49 -29.27 1.48
CA ASP A 498 -5.16 -29.90 1.45
C ASP A 498 -4.66 -30.12 0.02
N THR A 499 -5.56 -30.47 -0.91
CA THR A 499 -5.25 -30.49 -2.37
C THR A 499 -4.78 -29.11 -2.85
N LEU A 500 -5.44 -28.03 -2.42
CA LEU A 500 -5.08 -26.68 -2.82
C LEU A 500 -3.81 -26.17 -2.13
N ARG A 501 -3.59 -26.50 -0.86
CA ARG A 501 -2.35 -26.18 -0.12
C ARG A 501 -1.11 -26.74 -0.81
N ASP A 502 -1.21 -27.96 -1.31
CA ASP A 502 -0.11 -28.63 -2.00
C ASP A 502 0.15 -28.00 -3.38
N ALA A 503 -0.92 -27.64 -4.12
CA ALA A 503 -0.79 -26.93 -5.39
C ALA A 503 -0.26 -25.49 -5.23
N ASP A 504 -0.79 -24.72 -4.27
CA ASP A 504 -0.38 -23.33 -3.99
C ASP A 504 1.08 -23.28 -3.53
N TRP A 505 1.50 -24.22 -2.66
CA TRP A 505 2.90 -24.34 -2.26
C TRP A 505 3.83 -24.48 -3.47
N ILE A 506 3.48 -25.31 -4.47
CA ILE A 506 4.30 -25.49 -5.69
C ILE A 506 4.33 -24.22 -6.55
N VAL A 507 3.21 -23.51 -6.68
CA VAL A 507 3.18 -22.19 -7.37
C VAL A 507 4.14 -21.22 -6.69
N ILE A 508 4.04 -21.06 -5.36
CA ILE A 508 4.88 -20.12 -4.61
C ILE A 508 6.37 -20.53 -4.65
N ASP A 509 6.69 -21.82 -4.57
CA ASP A 509 8.06 -22.35 -4.58
C ASP A 509 8.76 -22.09 -5.92
N GLU A 510 8.17 -22.49 -7.05
CA GLU A 510 8.75 -22.26 -8.38
C GLU A 510 8.84 -20.77 -8.74
N ILE A 511 7.86 -19.95 -8.33
CA ILE A 511 7.89 -18.49 -8.53
C ILE A 511 9.01 -17.82 -7.71
N LYS A 512 9.33 -18.35 -6.52
CA LYS A 512 10.49 -17.92 -5.73
C LYS A 512 11.81 -18.42 -6.33
N ALA A 513 11.88 -19.68 -6.77
CA ALA A 513 13.04 -20.26 -7.42
C ALA A 513 13.40 -19.56 -8.75
N ALA A 514 12.40 -19.06 -9.48
CA ALA A 514 12.58 -18.24 -10.68
C ALA A 514 12.93 -16.76 -10.38
N GLY A 515 12.96 -16.35 -9.10
CA GLY A 515 13.21 -14.95 -8.69
C GLY A 515 12.04 -13.97 -8.95
N LEU A 516 10.89 -14.46 -9.42
CA LEU A 516 9.76 -13.64 -9.88
C LEU A 516 8.86 -13.13 -8.74
N TYR A 517 8.95 -13.69 -7.54
CA TYR A 517 8.11 -13.31 -6.39
C TYR A 517 8.15 -11.81 -6.05
N ARG A 518 9.27 -11.11 -6.34
CA ARG A 518 9.39 -9.66 -6.14
C ARG A 518 8.92 -8.79 -7.33
N SER A 519 8.71 -9.35 -8.52
CA SER A 519 8.09 -8.63 -9.64
C SER A 519 6.58 -8.84 -9.73
N LEU A 520 6.06 -9.95 -9.22
CA LEU A 520 4.63 -10.28 -9.25
C LEU A 520 3.90 -9.70 -8.04
N TRP A 521 2.80 -8.97 -8.29
CA TRP A 521 1.93 -8.40 -7.26
C TRP A 521 1.36 -9.49 -6.35
N GLN A 522 0.80 -10.54 -6.97
CA GLN A 522 0.26 -11.71 -6.29
C GLN A 522 0.35 -12.91 -7.25
N SER A 523 0.60 -14.10 -6.71
CA SER A 523 0.62 -15.37 -7.44
C SER A 523 0.15 -16.50 -6.53
N PHE A 524 -0.72 -17.38 -7.02
CA PHE A 524 -1.41 -18.41 -6.24
C PHE A 524 -2.05 -19.50 -7.10
N ALA A 525 -2.47 -20.60 -6.48
CA ALA A 525 -3.33 -21.62 -7.07
C ALA A 525 -4.82 -21.41 -6.74
N ILE A 526 -5.69 -21.95 -7.59
CA ILE A 526 -7.16 -21.98 -7.43
C ILE A 526 -7.65 -23.38 -7.79
N LEU A 527 -8.47 -23.99 -6.93
CA LEU A 527 -9.08 -25.30 -7.15
C LEU A 527 -10.48 -25.15 -7.75
N THR A 528 -10.66 -25.63 -8.98
CA THR A 528 -11.93 -25.53 -9.69
C THR A 528 -12.93 -26.64 -9.27
N PRO A 529 -14.22 -26.59 -9.65
CA PRO A 529 -15.16 -27.69 -9.45
C PRO A 529 -15.10 -28.69 -10.62
N VAL A 530 -14.27 -28.42 -11.65
CA VAL A 530 -14.19 -29.22 -12.87
C VAL A 530 -13.24 -30.40 -12.67
N ARG A 531 -13.69 -31.59 -13.09
CA ARG A 531 -12.83 -32.77 -13.23
C ARG A 531 -12.53 -33.06 -14.70
N SER A 532 -11.30 -33.48 -14.96
CA SER A 532 -10.78 -33.79 -16.28
C SER A 532 -10.29 -35.23 -16.38
N VAL A 533 -10.39 -35.81 -17.58
CA VAL A 533 -9.63 -37.02 -17.92
C VAL A 533 -8.14 -36.69 -18.04
N GLY A 534 -7.31 -37.65 -17.61
CA GLY A 534 -5.85 -37.62 -17.71
C GLY A 534 -5.27 -39.03 -17.76
N VAL A 535 -3.95 -39.11 -17.92
CA VAL A 535 -3.18 -40.35 -17.84
C VAL A 535 -1.99 -40.08 -16.93
N GLN A 536 -1.88 -40.84 -15.84
CA GLN A 536 -0.82 -40.71 -14.83
C GLN A 536 -0.31 -42.13 -14.52
N GLY A 537 0.96 -42.38 -14.85
CA GLY A 537 1.43 -43.74 -15.11
C GLY A 537 0.66 -44.37 -16.29
N ASP A 538 0.45 -45.68 -16.26
CA ASP A 538 -0.35 -46.39 -17.28
C ASP A 538 -1.88 -46.26 -17.07
N GLY A 539 -2.31 -45.59 -16.00
CA GLY A 539 -3.71 -45.50 -15.59
C GLY A 539 -4.44 -44.26 -16.15
N ARG A 540 -5.69 -44.45 -16.58
CA ARG A 540 -6.62 -43.32 -16.81
C ARG A 540 -7.07 -42.74 -15.47
N THR A 541 -6.97 -41.44 -15.30
CA THR A 541 -7.45 -40.73 -14.10
C THR A 541 -8.59 -39.77 -14.44
N TYR A 542 -9.45 -39.49 -13.47
CA TYR A 542 -10.49 -38.46 -13.54
C TYR A 542 -10.43 -37.60 -12.27
N ALA A 543 -9.69 -36.50 -12.36
CA ALA A 543 -9.23 -35.72 -11.22
C ALA A 543 -9.45 -34.22 -11.43
N ASN A 544 -9.22 -33.39 -10.41
CA ASN A 544 -9.54 -31.97 -10.45
C ASN A 544 -8.63 -31.18 -11.41
N VAL A 545 -9.13 -30.06 -11.92
CA VAL A 545 -8.34 -29.03 -12.62
C VAL A 545 -7.95 -27.92 -11.63
N VAL A 546 -6.68 -27.55 -11.62
CA VAL A 546 -6.16 -26.37 -10.90
C VAL A 546 -5.89 -25.24 -11.89
N ALA A 547 -6.30 -24.02 -11.54
CA ALA A 547 -5.86 -22.81 -12.23
C ALA A 547 -4.72 -22.14 -11.46
N ILE A 548 -3.69 -21.70 -12.17
CA ILE A 548 -2.67 -20.79 -11.64
C ILE A 548 -3.13 -19.36 -11.93
N ARG A 549 -3.06 -18.49 -10.92
CA ARG A 549 -3.26 -17.04 -11.07
C ARG A 549 -1.96 -16.33 -10.73
N ALA A 550 -1.55 -15.39 -11.57
CA ALA A 550 -0.42 -14.51 -11.29
C ALA A 550 -0.59 -13.18 -12.04
N VAL A 551 -0.42 -12.06 -11.34
CA VAL A 551 -0.71 -10.72 -11.86
C VAL A 551 0.43 -9.73 -11.58
N THR A 552 0.51 -8.70 -12.43
CA THR A 552 1.34 -7.50 -12.26
C THR A 552 0.43 -6.29 -12.20
N SER A 553 0.66 -5.43 -11.20
CA SER A 553 -0.21 -4.31 -10.86
C SER A 553 0.61 -3.25 -10.14
N GLU A 554 0.26 -1.98 -10.30
CA GLU A 554 0.78 -0.90 -9.47
C GLU A 554 -0.11 -0.66 -8.25
N ASP A 555 -1.44 -0.70 -8.37
CA ASP A 555 -2.40 -0.20 -7.37
C ASP A 555 -3.46 -1.21 -6.87
N GLY A 556 -3.57 -2.38 -7.51
CA GLY A 556 -4.57 -3.39 -7.20
C GLY A 556 -5.96 -3.09 -7.77
N MET A 557 -6.23 -1.83 -8.12
CA MET A 557 -7.43 -1.39 -8.84
C MET A 557 -7.40 -1.85 -10.29
N THR A 558 -6.24 -1.75 -10.94
CA THR A 558 -5.97 -2.29 -12.28
C THR A 558 -4.84 -3.32 -12.22
N ALA A 559 -4.96 -4.42 -12.96
CA ALA A 559 -3.95 -5.46 -12.96
C ALA A 559 -3.90 -6.18 -14.30
N ASP A 560 -2.70 -6.44 -14.81
CA ASP A 560 -2.50 -7.30 -15.97
C ASP A 560 -2.08 -8.71 -15.55
N TRP A 561 -2.39 -9.70 -16.36
CA TRP A 561 -1.89 -11.06 -16.13
C TRP A 561 -0.38 -11.13 -16.42
N ALA A 562 0.34 -11.88 -15.60
CA ALA A 562 1.79 -11.91 -15.68
C ALA A 562 2.29 -12.73 -16.88
N LYS A 563 3.15 -12.16 -17.72
CA LYS A 563 3.84 -12.90 -18.80
C LYS A 563 4.95 -13.80 -18.23
N LEU A 564 4.56 -14.82 -17.46
CA LEU A 564 5.45 -15.80 -16.86
C LEU A 564 6.20 -16.59 -17.96
N PRO A 565 7.51 -16.87 -17.80
CA PRO A 565 8.25 -17.68 -18.76
C PRO A 565 7.63 -19.07 -18.91
N TYR A 566 7.51 -19.56 -20.15
CA TYR A 566 6.87 -20.84 -20.43
C TYR A 566 7.53 -22.02 -19.72
N ASP A 567 8.85 -21.98 -19.47
CA ASP A 567 9.55 -23.01 -18.70
C ASP A 567 9.13 -23.04 -17.22
N VAL A 568 8.80 -21.89 -16.63
CA VAL A 568 8.31 -21.79 -15.24
C VAL A 568 6.89 -22.33 -15.16
N LEU A 569 6.02 -21.96 -16.11
CA LEU A 569 4.67 -22.52 -16.24
C LEU A 569 4.72 -24.05 -16.45
N GLY A 570 5.64 -24.53 -17.29
CA GLY A 570 5.86 -25.95 -17.56
C GLY A 570 6.32 -26.73 -16.33
N LYS A 571 7.24 -26.16 -15.53
CA LYS A 571 7.65 -26.72 -14.24
C LYS A 571 6.49 -26.80 -13.25
N ILE A 572 5.80 -25.69 -13.00
CA ILE A 572 4.65 -25.65 -12.07
C ILE A 572 3.60 -26.68 -12.48
N SER A 573 3.22 -26.71 -13.77
CA SER A 573 2.25 -27.68 -14.29
C SER A 573 2.72 -29.13 -14.11
N SER A 574 4.00 -29.42 -14.36
CA SER A 574 4.55 -30.78 -14.23
C SER A 574 4.61 -31.22 -12.78
N ARG A 575 5.06 -30.34 -11.89
CA ARG A 575 5.13 -30.60 -10.45
C ARG A 575 3.75 -30.80 -9.84
N ILE A 576 2.78 -29.94 -10.12
CA ILE A 576 1.41 -30.10 -9.61
C ILE A 576 0.80 -31.44 -10.06
N VAL A 577 0.94 -31.84 -11.34
CA VAL A 577 0.35 -33.10 -11.86
C VAL A 577 1.05 -34.37 -11.32
N ASN A 578 2.30 -34.27 -10.86
CA ASN A 578 3.08 -35.40 -10.34
C ASN A 578 3.10 -35.49 -8.81
N GLU A 579 3.08 -34.36 -8.10
CA GLU A 579 3.20 -34.27 -6.64
C GLU A 579 1.83 -34.13 -5.94
N VAL A 580 0.84 -33.47 -6.55
CA VAL A 580 -0.46 -33.19 -5.91
C VAL A 580 -1.48 -34.29 -6.21
N ARG A 581 -1.77 -35.11 -5.21
CA ARG A 581 -2.82 -36.12 -5.28
C ARG A 581 -4.16 -35.47 -5.59
N GLY A 582 -4.90 -36.01 -6.56
CA GLY A 582 -6.24 -35.53 -6.92
C GLY A 582 -6.26 -34.40 -7.95
N VAL A 583 -5.12 -34.01 -8.52
CA VAL A 583 -5.02 -33.10 -9.68
C VAL A 583 -4.45 -33.88 -10.88
N ASN A 584 -4.95 -33.61 -12.09
CA ASN A 584 -4.37 -34.16 -13.33
C ASN A 584 -4.30 -33.18 -14.50
N ARG A 585 -4.67 -31.91 -14.27
CA ARG A 585 -4.61 -30.84 -15.27
C ARG A 585 -4.42 -29.50 -14.59
N VAL A 586 -3.61 -28.66 -15.22
CA VAL A 586 -3.33 -27.30 -14.80
C VAL A 586 -3.63 -26.35 -15.96
N VAL A 587 -4.16 -25.16 -15.64
CA VAL A 587 -4.39 -24.05 -16.58
C VAL A 587 -3.79 -22.76 -16.01
N TYR A 588 -3.59 -21.73 -16.84
CA TYR A 588 -3.12 -20.42 -16.39
C TYR A 588 -4.12 -19.33 -16.79
N ASP A 589 -4.45 -18.44 -15.86
CA ASP A 589 -5.42 -17.37 -16.09
C ASP A 589 -4.78 -16.13 -16.71
N ILE A 590 -5.13 -15.91 -17.99
CA ILE A 590 -4.69 -14.80 -18.85
C ILE A 590 -5.70 -13.64 -18.90
N SER A 591 -6.56 -13.49 -17.89
CA SER A 591 -7.57 -12.43 -17.80
C SER A 591 -7.05 -11.23 -17.01
N SER A 592 -7.01 -10.04 -17.63
CA SER A 592 -6.66 -8.78 -16.94
C SER A 592 -7.85 -8.24 -16.12
N LYS A 593 -7.57 -7.33 -15.18
CA LYS A 593 -8.54 -6.53 -14.41
C LYS A 593 -8.47 -5.06 -14.89
N PRO A 594 -9.54 -4.51 -15.50
CA PRO A 594 -10.75 -5.17 -16.00
C PRO A 594 -10.47 -6.08 -17.22
N PRO A 595 -11.38 -6.99 -17.62
CA PRO A 595 -12.75 -7.17 -17.12
C PRO A 595 -12.91 -8.16 -15.95
N ALA A 596 -11.86 -8.91 -15.60
CA ALA A 596 -11.91 -9.89 -14.51
C ALA A 596 -11.48 -9.28 -13.15
N THR A 597 -11.61 -10.05 -12.07
CA THR A 597 -11.03 -9.77 -10.75
C THR A 597 -9.64 -10.40 -10.60
N ILE A 598 -8.94 -10.18 -9.47
CA ILE A 598 -7.65 -10.85 -9.21
C ILE A 598 -7.89 -12.26 -8.66
N GLU A 599 -8.57 -12.37 -7.51
CA GLU A 599 -9.19 -13.61 -7.02
C GLU A 599 -10.40 -14.00 -7.92
N TRP A 600 -10.88 -15.24 -7.83
CA TRP A 600 -12.02 -15.75 -8.64
C TRP A 600 -13.37 -15.75 -7.89
N GLU A 601 -13.36 -15.45 -6.59
CA GLU A 601 -14.49 -15.36 -5.64
C GLU A 601 -14.18 -14.31 -4.55
#